data_AF-A0A818MKE7-F1
#
_entry.id   AF-A0A818MKE7-F1
#
_cell.length_a   1.000
_cell.length_b   1.000
_cell.length_c   1.000
_cell.angle_alpha   90.00
_cell.angle_beta   90.00
_cell.angle_gamma   90.00
#
_symmetry.space_group_name_H-M   'P 1'
#
loop_
_entity.id
_entity.type
_entity.pdbx_description
1 polymer ?
#
loop_
_entity_poly.entity_id
_entity_poly.type
_entity_poly.pdbx_seq_one_letter_code
_entity_poly.pdbx_strand_id
1 'polypeptide(L)'
;MTLEEIHKLQKLGSLYGPVTLNSFFSTTINYQTALIFAGSGFYEKDDELQSVVFSIKLLPSTFNSMEKEYADVTHLSSCPSEQETLFTINSLLYLDGFEYNKNEKT
;
A
#
# COMPACT_ATOMS: atom_id res chain seq x y z
N MET A 1 1.69 -10.48 -0.39
CA MET A 1 0.48 -11.09 -0.98
C MET A 1 0.90 -12.34 -1.73
N THR A 2 0.18 -13.44 -1.63
CA THR A 2 0.56 -14.69 -2.32
C THR A 2 0.17 -14.67 -3.79
N LEU A 3 0.77 -15.57 -4.59
CA LEU A 3 0.35 -15.76 -5.99
C LEU A 3 -1.11 -16.19 -6.11
N GLU A 4 -1.62 -17.00 -5.17
CA GLU A 4 -3.02 -17.40 -5.16
C GLU A 4 -3.95 -16.20 -4.92
N GLU A 5 -3.59 -15.32 -3.97
CA GLU A 5 -4.31 -14.08 -3.71
C GLU A 5 -4.31 -13.16 -4.93
N ILE A 6 -3.17 -13.00 -5.61
CA ILE A 6 -3.08 -12.25 -6.86
C ILE A 6 -3.97 -12.84 -7.95
N HIS A 7 -3.97 -14.16 -8.13
CA HIS A 7 -4.86 -14.80 -9.11
C HIS A 7 -6.34 -14.65 -8.74
N LYS A 8 -6.69 -14.67 -7.44
CA LYS A 8 -8.04 -14.38 -6.97
C LYS A 8 -8.43 -12.96 -7.33
N LEU A 9 -7.53 -11.99 -7.11
CA LEU A 9 -7.75 -10.61 -7.55
C LEU A 9 -8.02 -10.58 -9.06
N GLN A 10 -7.09 -11.07 -9.89
CA GLN A 10 -7.26 -11.07 -11.36
C GLN A 10 -8.59 -11.63 -11.87
N LYS A 11 -9.14 -12.66 -11.21
CA LYS A 11 -10.42 -13.29 -11.59
C LYS A 11 -11.66 -12.48 -11.18
N LEU A 12 -11.57 -11.66 -10.13
CA LEU A 12 -12.71 -10.92 -9.57
C LEU A 12 -13.00 -9.60 -10.31
N GLY A 13 -12.06 -9.08 -11.12
CA GLY A 13 -12.25 -7.83 -11.87
C GLY A 13 -12.08 -6.56 -11.01
N SER A 14 -12.66 -5.43 -11.44
CA SER A 14 -12.51 -4.10 -10.82
C SER A 14 -13.45 -3.82 -9.64
N LEU A 15 -14.14 -4.83 -9.12
CA LEU A 15 -15.10 -4.66 -8.02
C LEU A 15 -14.56 -5.32 -6.75
N TYR A 16 -13.67 -4.64 -6.04
CA TYR A 16 -13.20 -5.12 -4.75
C TYR A 16 -13.93 -4.42 -3.60
N GLY A 17 -14.25 -5.24 -2.60
CA GLY A 17 -14.63 -4.77 -1.29
C GLY A 17 -13.45 -4.14 -0.55
N PRO A 18 -13.69 -3.70 0.70
CA PRO A 18 -12.65 -3.07 1.50
C PRO A 18 -11.54 -4.04 1.90
N VAL A 19 -10.31 -3.52 1.96
CA VAL A 19 -9.13 -4.13 2.56
C VAL A 19 -8.83 -3.41 3.87
N THR A 20 -8.72 -4.17 4.95
CA THR A 20 -8.32 -3.66 6.26
C THR A 20 -6.86 -3.96 6.53
N LEU A 21 -6.14 -2.99 7.07
CA LEU A 21 -4.75 -3.18 7.49
C LEU A 21 -4.68 -3.24 9.01
N ASN A 22 -4.20 -4.37 9.54
CA ASN A 22 -4.16 -4.65 10.98
C ASN A 22 -2.92 -4.07 11.69
N SER A 23 -2.18 -3.19 11.01
CA SER A 23 -1.02 -2.48 11.53
C SER A 23 -1.09 -1.01 11.13
N PHE A 24 -0.19 -0.20 11.67
CA PHE A 24 0.12 1.07 11.02
C PHE A 24 0.56 0.79 9.59
N PHE A 25 0.13 1.65 8.67
CA PHE A 25 0.50 1.53 7.26
C PHE A 25 1.25 2.78 6.83
N SER A 26 2.57 2.65 6.78
CA SER A 26 3.48 3.70 6.35
C SER A 26 3.46 3.79 4.83
N THR A 27 3.27 5.01 4.32
CA THR A 27 3.18 5.30 2.89
C THR A 27 4.00 6.53 2.58
N THR A 28 4.27 6.77 1.30
CA THR A 28 5.04 7.92 0.84
C THR A 28 4.39 8.50 -0.40
N ILE A 29 4.47 9.83 -0.55
CA ILE A 29 4.09 10.50 -1.79
C ILE A 29 5.13 10.32 -2.91
N ASN A 30 6.33 9.83 -2.57
CA ASN A 30 7.42 9.59 -3.52
C ASN A 30 7.39 8.15 -4.02
N TYR A 31 6.96 7.97 -5.28
CA TYR A 31 6.89 6.65 -5.92
C TYR A 31 8.23 5.89 -5.93
N GLN A 32 9.36 6.58 -6.09
CA GLN A 32 10.68 5.92 -6.07
C GLN A 32 11.02 5.38 -4.68
N THR A 33 10.67 6.10 -3.63
CA THR A 33 10.82 5.61 -2.25
C THR A 33 9.96 4.36 -2.03
N ALA A 34 8.70 4.35 -2.50
CA ALA A 34 7.84 3.17 -2.43
C ALA A 34 8.44 1.95 -3.16
N LEU A 35 9.02 2.17 -4.35
CA LEU A 35 9.70 1.11 -5.10
C LEU A 35 10.94 0.57 -4.39
N ILE A 36 11.70 1.42 -3.69
CA ILE A 36 12.83 0.96 -2.87
C ILE A 36 12.32 -0.04 -1.84
N PHE A 37 11.28 0.29 -1.07
CA PHE A 37 10.73 -0.65 -0.08
C PHE A 37 10.17 -1.92 -0.72
N ALA A 38 9.50 -1.82 -1.87
CA ALA A 38 8.96 -2.97 -2.59
C ALA A 38 10.04 -3.91 -3.18
N GLY A 39 11.17 -3.35 -3.64
CA GLY A 39 12.27 -4.11 -4.25
C GLY A 39 13.43 -4.43 -3.30
N SER A 40 13.42 -3.89 -2.08
CA SER A 40 14.58 -3.87 -1.19
C SER A 40 15.06 -5.24 -0.68
N GLY A 41 14.33 -6.33 -0.90
CA GLY A 41 14.81 -7.67 -0.56
C GLY A 41 15.24 -7.84 0.90
N PHE A 42 14.83 -6.95 1.81
CA PHE A 42 15.18 -6.99 3.22
C PHE A 42 14.55 -8.17 3.96
N TYR A 43 13.61 -8.85 3.30
CA TYR A 43 12.98 -10.06 3.78
C TYR A 43 13.59 -11.23 3.03
N GLU A 44 13.89 -12.32 3.75
CA GLU A 44 14.27 -13.59 3.11
C GLU A 44 13.25 -13.89 2.00
N LYS A 45 13.73 -14.38 0.85
CA LYS A 45 12.86 -14.79 -0.25
C LYS A 45 11.90 -15.85 0.27
N ASP A 46 10.71 -15.42 0.66
CA ASP A 46 9.56 -16.27 0.81
C ASP A 46 9.03 -16.50 -0.61
N ASP A 47 9.28 -17.70 -1.14
CA ASP A 47 8.89 -18.09 -2.49
C ASP A 47 7.37 -17.98 -2.72
N GLU A 48 6.57 -17.90 -1.65
CA GLU A 48 5.11 -17.77 -1.73
C GLU A 48 4.64 -16.31 -1.81
N LEU A 49 5.44 -15.34 -1.37
CA LEU A 49 5.08 -13.92 -1.33
C LEU A 49 5.55 -13.18 -2.58
N GLN A 50 4.70 -12.27 -3.03
CA GLN A 50 4.95 -11.40 -4.16
C GLN A 50 5.06 -9.95 -3.66
N SER A 51 5.96 -9.19 -4.29
CA SER A 51 6.08 -7.75 -4.07
C SER A 51 4.87 -7.03 -4.63
N VAL A 52 4.33 -6.07 -3.87
CA VAL A 52 3.13 -5.30 -4.23
C VAL A 52 3.39 -3.83 -3.91
N VAL A 53 3.06 -2.96 -4.86
CA VAL A 53 3.07 -1.50 -4.68
C VAL A 53 1.62 -1.02 -4.66
N PHE A 54 1.22 -0.38 -3.56
CA PHE A 54 -0.11 0.23 -3.45
C PHE A 54 -0.06 1.69 -3.88
N SER A 55 -0.86 2.05 -4.88
CA SER A 55 -1.16 3.45 -5.20
C SER A 55 -2.46 3.84 -4.52
N ILE A 56 -2.40 4.80 -3.59
CA ILE A 56 -3.53 5.18 -2.75
C ILE A 56 -4.00 6.57 -3.16
N LYS A 57 -5.26 6.67 -3.54
CA LYS A 57 -5.92 7.95 -3.84
C LYS A 57 -6.80 8.36 -2.67
N LEU A 58 -6.48 9.49 -2.07
CA LEU A 58 -7.30 10.11 -1.04
C LEU A 58 -8.43 10.92 -1.72
N LEU A 59 -9.69 10.51 -1.51
CA LEU A 59 -10.85 11.19 -2.08
C LEU A 59 -11.34 12.29 -1.12
N PRO A 60 -11.49 13.55 -1.56
CA PRO A 60 -11.89 14.66 -0.69
C PRO A 60 -13.31 14.60 -0.09
N SER A 61 -14.15 13.64 -0.46
CA SER A 61 -15.61 13.71 -0.28
C SER A 61 -16.22 12.86 0.85
N THR A 62 -15.42 12.14 1.64
CA THR A 62 -15.92 11.36 2.80
C THR A 62 -15.52 11.95 4.16
N PHE A 63 -14.70 13.01 4.21
CA PHE A 63 -14.23 13.64 5.45
C PHE A 63 -15.26 14.60 6.09
N ASN A 64 -16.52 14.19 6.19
CA ASN A 64 -17.48 14.81 7.11
C ASN A 64 -17.32 14.28 8.55
N SER A 65 -16.49 13.26 8.77
CA SER A 65 -16.12 12.76 10.09
C SER A 65 -14.84 13.43 10.58
N MET A 66 -14.86 13.91 11.82
CA MET A 66 -13.81 14.70 12.50
C MET A 66 -12.45 13.99 12.70
N GLU A 67 -12.24 12.81 12.14
CA GLU A 67 -11.05 11.98 12.40
C GLU A 67 -10.36 11.60 11.10
N LYS A 68 -9.16 12.17 10.88
CA LYS A 68 -8.28 11.74 9.80
C LYS A 68 -7.66 10.41 10.20
N GLU A 69 -7.85 9.36 9.39
CA GLU A 69 -7.23 8.04 9.59
C GLU A 69 -5.76 8.00 9.13
N TYR A 70 -5.18 9.15 8.78
CA TYR A 70 -3.79 9.28 8.37
C TYR A 70 -3.21 10.63 8.77
N ALA A 71 -1.88 10.68 8.89
CA ALA A 71 -1.14 11.90 9.19
C ALA A 71 0.15 11.97 8.37
N ASP A 72 0.50 13.17 7.90
CA ASP A 72 1.86 13.47 7.46
C ASP A 72 2.76 13.55 8.70
N VAL A 73 3.70 12.62 8.80
CA VAL A 73 4.63 12.51 9.94
C VAL A 73 6.06 12.88 9.53
N THR A 74 6.25 13.45 8.35
CA THR A 74 7.56 13.83 7.79
C THR A 74 8.41 14.64 8.77
N HIS A 75 7.78 15.58 9.46
CA HIS A 75 8.44 16.49 10.41
C HIS A 75 8.81 15.83 11.76
N LEU A 76 8.28 14.65 12.04
CA LEU A 76 8.55 13.86 13.25
C LEU A 76 9.43 12.64 12.97
N SER A 77 9.58 12.26 11.69
CA SER A 77 10.33 11.09 11.27
C SER A 77 11.84 11.31 11.41
N SER A 78 12.56 10.22 11.72
CA SER A 78 14.03 10.20 11.68
C SER A 78 14.57 10.22 10.25
N CYS A 79 13.72 9.97 9.25
CA CYS A 79 14.03 10.02 7.83
C CYS A 79 13.07 10.96 7.06
N PRO A 80 13.10 12.29 7.27
CA PRO A 80 12.15 13.23 6.63
C PRO A 80 12.17 13.20 5.09
N SER A 81 13.28 12.76 4.48
CA SER A 81 13.38 12.63 3.02
C SER A 81 12.42 11.58 2.44
N GLU A 82 11.92 10.65 3.25
CA GLU A 82 10.95 9.63 2.81
C GLU A 82 9.54 10.21 2.61
N GLN A 83 9.26 11.40 3.16
CA GLN A 83 7.96 12.08 3.04
C GLN A 83 6.79 11.17 3.47
N GLU A 84 6.92 10.64 4.69
CA GLU A 84 6.03 9.62 5.23
C GLU A 84 4.63 10.17 5.55
N THR A 85 3.62 9.49 5.02
CA THR A 85 2.22 9.58 5.44
C THR A 85 1.82 8.27 6.12
N LEU A 86 1.44 8.34 7.39
CA LEU A 86 1.15 7.18 8.21
C LEU A 86 -0.36 7.03 8.41
N PHE A 87 -0.89 5.87 8.05
CA PHE A 87 -2.27 5.49 8.32
C PHE A 87 -2.39 4.76 9.65
N THR A 88 -3.49 5.00 10.37
CA THR A 88 -3.76 4.35 11.66
C THR A 88 -4.07 2.86 11.49
N ILE A 89 -3.92 2.11 12.59
CA ILE A 89 -4.34 0.71 12.64
C ILE A 89 -5.83 0.60 12.27
N ASN A 90 -6.20 -0.44 11.54
CA ASN A 90 -7.55 -0.71 11.05
C ASN A 90 -8.06 0.26 9.98
N SER A 91 -7.18 1.03 9.34
CA SER A 91 -7.55 1.85 8.18
C SER A 91 -8.18 0.99 7.08
N LEU A 92 -9.24 1.52 6.48
CA LEU A 92 -10.02 0.86 5.44
C LEU A 92 -9.68 1.41 4.06
N LEU A 93 -9.19 0.55 3.17
CA LEU A 93 -8.88 0.93 1.78
C LEU A 93 -9.81 0.21 0.82
N TYR A 94 -10.30 0.89 -0.21
CA TYR A 94 -11.05 0.27 -1.29
C TYR A 94 -10.13 0.08 -2.49
N LEU A 95 -10.08 -1.12 -3.06
CA LEU A 95 -9.27 -1.35 -4.26
C LEU A 95 -10.06 -0.90 -5.49
N ASP A 96 -9.52 0.09 -6.19
CA ASP A 96 -10.11 0.67 -7.41
C ASP A 96 -9.63 -0.05 -8.69
N GLY A 97 -8.47 -0.71 -8.63
CA GLY A 97 -7.87 -1.40 -9.76
C GLY A 97 -6.67 -2.24 -9.37
N PHE A 98 -6.21 -3.07 -10.29
CA PHE A 98 -5.08 -3.95 -10.10
C PHE A 98 -4.33 -4.16 -11.43
N GLU A 99 -3.01 -4.07 -11.40
CA GLU A 99 -2.13 -4.40 -12.51
C GLU A 99 -1.08 -5.41 -12.04
N TYR A 100 -0.92 -6.50 -12.80
CA TYR A 100 0.12 -7.50 -12.52
C TYR A 100 1.20 -7.42 -13.57
N ASN A 101 2.38 -6.97 -13.17
CA ASN A 101 3.55 -6.94 -14.04
C ASN A 101 4.34 -8.25 -13.91
N LYS A 102 4.18 -9.14 -14.91
CA LYS A 102 4.89 -10.43 -14.96
C LYS A 102 6.38 -10.30 -15.37
N ASN A 103 6.83 -9.11 -15.77
CA ASN A 103 8.11 -8.93 -16.47
C ASN A 103 9.30 -8.54 -15.59
N GLU A 104 9.16 -8.44 -14.27
CA GLU A 104 10.33 -8.30 -13.40
C GLU A 104 10.97 -9.67 -13.15
N LYS A 105 11.78 -10.10 -14.11
CA LYS A 105 12.84 -11.07 -13.82
C LYS A 105 13.82 -10.39 -12.85
N THR A 106 13.75 -10.74 -11.57
CA THR A 106 14.87 -10.58 -10.62
C THR A 106 16.10 -11.33 -11.11
#